data_AF-A0A8X6EXE8-F1
#
_entry.id   AF-A0A8X6EXE8-F1
#
_cell.length_a   1.000
_cell.length_b   1.000
_cell.length_c   1.000
_cell.angle_alpha   90.00
_cell.angle_beta   90.00
_cell.angle_gamma   90.00
#
_symmetry.space_group_name_H-M   'P 1'
#
loop_
_entity.id
_entity.type
_entity.pdbx_description
1 polymer ?
#
loop_
_entity_poly.entity_id
_entity_poly.type
_entity_poly.pdbx_seq_one_letter_code
_entity_poly.pdbx_strand_id
1 'polypeptide(L)'
;MKTFFAVLIVCLIITIANACPDPPCPSGQYCVRVLGANMCSKPAKKSHACSAEPGRKGVYDMVPPCASGLTCDTSKTIHTCE
;
A
#
# COMPACT_ATOMS: atom_id res chain seq x y z
N MET A 1 11.62 -27.61 22.57
CA MET A 1 12.25 -26.83 21.49
C MET A 1 11.57 -26.98 20.11
N LYS A 2 10.88 -28.10 19.81
CA LYS A 2 10.18 -28.31 18.52
C LYS A 2 8.91 -27.46 18.33
N THR A 3 8.21 -27.14 19.43
CA THR A 3 6.99 -26.32 19.43
C THR A 3 7.24 -24.83 19.17
N PHE A 4 8.39 -24.29 19.56
CA PHE A 4 8.75 -22.88 19.35
C PHE A 4 8.98 -22.55 17.86
N PHE A 5 9.58 -23.48 17.11
CA PHE A 5 9.84 -23.30 15.68
C PHE A 5 8.54 -23.29 14.86
N ALA A 6 7.57 -24.12 15.24
CA ALA A 6 6.26 -24.13 14.61
C ALA A 6 5.49 -22.83 14.84
N VAL A 7 5.56 -22.25 16.05
CA VAL A 7 4.92 -20.96 16.35
C VAL A 7 5.57 -19.81 15.57
N LEU A 8 6.90 -19.79 15.45
CA LEU A 8 7.61 -18.77 14.66
C LEU A 8 7.27 -18.84 13.17
N ILE A 9 7.20 -20.05 12.60
CA ILE A 9 6.82 -20.26 11.20
C ILE A 9 5.34 -19.86 10.99
N VAL A 10 4.45 -20.21 11.91
CA VAL A 10 3.03 -19.83 11.83
C VAL A 10 2.85 -18.31 12.00
N CYS A 11 3.59 -17.64 12.87
CA CYS A 11 3.62 -16.17 12.95
C CYS A 11 4.15 -15.53 11.65
N LEU A 12 5.16 -16.11 11.02
CA LEU A 12 5.68 -15.67 9.73
C LEU A 12 4.61 -15.81 8.63
N ILE A 13 3.88 -16.92 8.58
CA ILE A 13 2.83 -17.19 7.57
C ILE A 13 1.58 -16.33 7.78
N ILE A 14 1.15 -16.09 9.02
CA ILE A 14 -0.02 -15.25 9.33
C ILE A 14 0.20 -13.78 8.94
N THR A 15 1.46 -13.34 8.86
CA THR A 15 1.80 -11.98 8.42
C THR A 15 1.47 -11.75 6.94
N ILE A 16 1.52 -12.80 6.12
CA ILE A 16 1.51 -12.75 4.64
C ILE A 16 0.10 -12.61 4.05
N ALA A 17 -0.95 -12.99 4.79
CA ALA A 17 -2.30 -13.11 4.23
C ALA A 17 -3.01 -11.78 3.87
N ASN A 18 -2.42 -10.62 4.17
CA ASN A 18 -2.97 -9.31 3.79
C ASN A 18 -1.87 -8.28 3.46
N ALA A 19 -0.66 -8.76 3.15
CA ALA A 19 0.46 -7.88 2.84
C ALA A 19 0.51 -7.59 1.32
N CYS A 20 1.25 -6.55 0.97
CA CYS A 20 1.69 -6.27 -0.39
C CYS A 20 2.39 -7.49 -1.01
N PRO A 21 2.53 -7.55 -2.35
CA PRO A 21 3.28 -8.64 -2.97
C PRO A 21 4.65 -8.82 -2.30
N ASP A 22 5.04 -10.08 -2.08
CA ASP A 22 6.40 -10.48 -1.73
C ASP A 22 7.02 -11.10 -3.00
N PRO A 23 8.06 -10.52 -3.60
CA PRO A 23 8.90 -9.44 -3.07
C PRO A 23 8.20 -8.07 -3.00
N PRO A 24 8.59 -7.19 -2.07
CA PRO A 24 7.99 -5.87 -1.87
C PRO A 24 8.02 -5.03 -3.15
N CYS A 25 7.11 -4.06 -3.25
CA CYS A 25 7.04 -3.19 -4.41
C CYS A 25 8.40 -2.52 -4.67
N PRO A 26 8.84 -2.46 -5.95
CA PRO A 26 10.11 -1.84 -6.29
C PRO A 26 10.13 -0.37 -5.87
N SER A 27 11.34 0.14 -5.59
CA SER A 27 11.53 1.52 -5.13
C SER A 27 10.81 2.53 -6.02
N GLY A 28 10.05 3.45 -5.41
CA GLY A 28 9.23 4.43 -6.11
C GLY A 28 7.86 3.91 -6.56
N GLN A 29 7.45 2.72 -6.11
CA GLN A 29 6.08 2.23 -6.25
C GLN A 29 5.43 2.00 -4.89
N TYR A 30 4.11 2.05 -4.89
CA TYR A 30 3.27 1.91 -3.71
C TYR A 30 2.34 0.72 -3.90
N CYS A 31 2.06 0.06 -2.80
CA CYS A 31 1.13 -1.04 -2.78
C CYS A 31 -0.29 -0.52 -2.66
N VAL A 32 -1.12 -0.85 -3.64
CA VAL A 32 -2.51 -0.40 -3.75
C VAL A 32 -3.42 -1.62 -3.81
N ARG A 33 -4.52 -1.57 -3.06
CA ARG A 33 -5.60 -2.55 -3.11
C ARG A 33 -6.68 -2.09 -4.09
N VAL A 34 -6.85 -2.84 -5.17
CA VAL A 34 -7.87 -2.58 -6.19
C VAL A 34 -8.78 -3.79 -6.26
N LEU A 35 -10.07 -3.60 -6.00
CA LEU A 35 -11.10 -4.65 -6.05
C LEU A 35 -10.74 -5.92 -5.25
N GLY A 36 -10.05 -5.76 -4.12
CA GLY A 36 -9.64 -6.86 -3.26
C GLY A 36 -8.28 -7.48 -3.58
N ALA A 37 -7.64 -7.10 -4.69
CA ALA A 37 -6.29 -7.53 -5.05
C ALA A 37 -5.25 -6.46 -4.72
N ASN A 38 -4.10 -6.87 -4.16
CA ASN A 38 -2.97 -5.98 -3.90
C ASN A 38 -2.04 -5.95 -5.10
N MET A 39 -1.67 -4.76 -5.58
CA MET A 39 -0.74 -4.57 -6.70
C MET A 39 0.21 -3.40 -6.44
N CYS A 40 1.36 -3.40 -7.09
CA CYS A 40 2.26 -2.25 -7.09
C CYS A 40 1.82 -1.25 -8.14
N SER A 41 1.69 0.01 -7.74
CA SER A 41 1.32 1.13 -8.60
C SER A 41 2.33 2.26 -8.46
N LYS A 42 2.53 2.99 -9.56
CA LYS A 42 3.34 4.21 -9.54
C LYS A 42 2.60 5.31 -8.76
N PRO A 43 3.30 6.25 -8.14
CA PRO A 43 2.67 7.39 -7.49
C PRO A 43 1.75 8.17 -8.45
N ALA A 44 0.72 8.77 -7.89
CA ALA A 44 -0.19 9.66 -8.60
C ALA A 44 0.56 10.93 -9.05
N LYS A 45 0.29 11.34 -10.29
CA LYS A 45 0.84 12.55 -10.90
C LYS A 45 -0.01 13.77 -10.51
N LYS A 46 0.49 14.96 -10.81
CA LYS A 46 -0.27 16.20 -10.65
C LYS A 46 -1.64 16.11 -11.31
N SER A 47 -2.67 16.56 -10.59
CA SER A 47 -4.10 16.52 -10.94
C SER A 47 -4.70 15.12 -11.05
N HIS A 48 -4.00 14.05 -10.65
CA HIS A 48 -4.58 12.71 -10.53
C HIS A 48 -5.12 12.47 -9.12
N ALA A 49 -6.08 11.55 -9.03
CA ALA A 49 -6.62 11.10 -7.76
C ALA A 49 -5.52 10.49 -6.86
N CYS A 50 -5.59 10.76 -5.56
CA CYS A 50 -4.59 10.29 -4.59
C CYS A 50 -5.22 9.83 -3.28
N SER A 51 -4.45 9.05 -2.53
CA SER A 51 -4.74 8.77 -1.12
C SER A 51 -3.61 9.33 -0.28
N ALA A 52 -3.94 10.21 0.67
CA ALA A 52 -2.95 10.88 1.52
C ALA A 52 -2.29 9.90 2.51
N GLU A 53 -3.07 8.96 3.02
CA GLU A 53 -2.62 7.98 4.00
C GLU A 53 -2.77 6.55 3.46
N PRO A 54 -1.84 5.64 3.81
CA PRO A 54 -2.06 4.22 3.57
C PRO A 54 -3.14 3.70 4.53
N GLY A 55 -3.95 2.77 4.05
CA GLY A 55 -4.88 2.01 4.86
C GLY A 55 -4.17 0.95 5.71
N ARG A 56 -4.89 -0.15 6.01
CA ARG A 56 -4.35 -1.22 6.87
C ARG A 56 -3.06 -1.81 6.28
N LYS A 57 -2.08 -2.06 7.15
CA LYS A 57 -0.79 -2.70 6.80
C LYS A 57 0.03 -1.94 5.74
N GLY A 58 -0.16 -0.62 5.61
CA GLY A 58 0.61 0.18 4.66
C GLY A 58 0.11 0.09 3.21
N VAL A 59 -1.08 -0.45 2.98
CA VAL A 59 -1.70 -0.62 1.66
C VAL A 59 -2.64 0.54 1.38
N TYR A 60 -2.47 1.22 0.24
CA TYR A 60 -3.37 2.29 -0.18
C TYR A 60 -4.65 1.71 -0.81
N ASP A 61 -5.81 2.27 -0.50
CA ASP A 61 -7.07 1.80 -1.07
C ASP A 61 -7.37 2.53 -2.39
N MET A 62 -7.58 1.76 -3.47
CA MET A 62 -7.92 2.19 -4.83
C MET A 62 -6.88 3.05 -5.57
N VAL A 63 -6.26 4.02 -4.91
CA VAL A 63 -5.34 5.01 -5.52
C VAL A 63 -4.04 5.15 -4.71
N PRO A 64 -2.89 5.29 -5.38
CA PRO A 64 -1.60 5.50 -4.72
C PRO A 64 -1.48 6.91 -4.13
N PRO A 65 -0.45 7.18 -3.30
CA PRO A 65 -0.11 8.54 -2.88
C PRO A 65 0.50 9.33 -4.03
N CYS A 66 0.66 10.64 -3.82
CA CYS A 66 1.27 11.54 -4.78
C CYS A 66 2.77 11.28 -4.98
N ALA A 67 3.27 11.64 -6.16
CA ALA A 67 4.70 11.63 -6.43
C ALA A 67 5.43 12.62 -5.51
N SER A 68 6.70 12.35 -5.22
CA SER A 68 7.52 13.22 -4.37
C SER A 68 7.48 14.67 -4.86
N GLY A 69 7.21 15.59 -3.94
CA GLY A 69 7.08 17.02 -4.23
C GLY A 69 5.66 17.48 -4.57
N LEU A 70 4.68 16.58 -4.62
CA LEU A 70 3.26 16.90 -4.75
C LEU A 70 2.54 16.61 -3.44
N THR A 71 1.50 17.39 -3.15
CA THR A 71 0.66 17.22 -1.96
C THR A 71 -0.71 16.68 -2.36
N CYS A 72 -1.24 15.72 -1.61
CA CYS A 72 -2.61 15.25 -1.84
C CYS A 72 -3.59 16.27 -1.24
N ASP A 73 -4.29 17.04 -2.08
CA ASP A 73 -5.33 17.96 -1.64
C ASP A 73 -6.58 17.16 -1.24
N THR A 74 -6.82 17.07 0.07
CA THR A 74 -7.98 16.39 0.64
C THR A 74 -9.18 17.32 0.86
N SER A 75 -9.10 18.57 0.41
CA SER A 75 -10.15 19.58 0.59
C SER A 75 -11.36 19.33 -0.31
N LYS A 76 -11.17 18.56 -1.38
CA LYS A 76 -12.18 18.24 -2.39
C LYS A 76 -12.77 16.84 -2.14
N THR A 77 -13.99 16.60 -2.61
CA THR A 77 -14.63 15.26 -2.56
C THR A 77 -13.78 14.19 -3.27
N ILE A 78 -13.02 14.59 -4.29
CA ILE A 78 -12.02 13.75 -4.96
C ILE A 78 -10.67 14.33 -4.59
N HIS A 79 -9.89 13.60 -3.80
CA HIS A 79 -8.55 14.04 -3.43
C HIS A 79 -7.63 14.02 -4.65
N THR A 80 -6.88 15.08 -4.91
CA THR A 80 -6.01 15.19 -6.09
C THR A 80 -4.61 15.69 -5.73
N CYS A 81 -3.58 15.24 -6.46
CA CYS A 81 -2.23 15.74 -6.25
C CYS A 81 -2.03 17.16 -6.81
N GLU A 82 -1.50 18.07 -6.00
CA GLU A 82 -1.17 19.45 -6.41
C GLU A 82 0.30 19.80 -6.22
#